data_AF-A0A1V5P0S8-F1
#
_entry.id   AF-A0A1V5P0S8-F1
#
_cell.length_a   1.000
_cell.length_b   1.000
_cell.length_c   1.000
_cell.angle_alpha   90.00
_cell.angle_beta   90.00
_cell.angle_gamma   90.00
#
_symmetry.space_group_name_H-M   'P 1'
#
loop_
_entity.id
_entity.type
_entity.pdbx_description
1 polymer ?
#
loop_
_entity_poly.entity_id
_entity_poly.type
_entity_poly.pdbx_seq_one_letter_code
_entity_poly.pdbx_strand_id
1 'polypeptide(L)'
;MEFPDQGLWLSAPYALAMFKAGDTRSALAAIEFLLSFTSVTVDNTGENDLDGSLVGWPWGKGAFSWVEPTVWSLLALEAAGKGDHPRAVEGRRVLVDRQMRSGGWNYGNKHVYGQDLIPFADTTALALLALYGRVPDETIEVSITFLEAEAVVQNSPYALALSGLALRRCRRGTVDAVLKRLEEKMSLLQGERMNMVHLGLCLQALGKRGILWE
;
A
#
# COMPACT_ATOMS: atom_id res chain seq x y z
N MET A 1 27.06 10.52 15.42
CA MET A 1 25.86 11.30 15.10
C MET A 1 24.73 10.29 15.00
N GLU A 2 23.83 10.26 15.97
CA GLU A 2 22.67 9.38 15.93
C GLU A 2 21.70 9.98 14.91
N PHE A 3 21.41 9.24 13.84
CA PHE A 3 20.41 9.69 12.88
C PHE A 3 19.04 9.65 13.56
N PRO A 4 18.18 10.65 13.37
CA PRO A 4 16.85 10.60 13.94
C PRO A 4 16.12 9.38 13.41
N ASP A 5 15.53 8.56 14.30
CA ASP A 5 14.72 7.38 13.96
C ASP A 5 13.40 7.75 13.23
N GLN A 6 13.21 9.03 12.87
CA GLN A 6 12.04 9.54 12.18
C GLN A 6 12.17 9.35 10.66
N GLY A 7 11.10 8.87 10.03
CA GLY A 7 11.04 8.75 8.57
C GLY A 7 11.74 7.52 8.00
N LEU A 8 12.17 6.55 8.82
CA LEU A 8 12.83 5.32 8.35
C LEU A 8 12.00 4.56 7.31
N TRP A 9 10.66 4.60 7.43
CA TRP A 9 9.73 4.00 6.47
C TRP A 9 9.84 4.60 5.06
N LEU A 10 10.29 5.85 4.91
CA LEU A 10 10.48 6.50 3.60
C LEU A 10 11.59 5.86 2.77
N SER A 11 12.41 5.00 3.36
CA SER A 11 13.42 4.22 2.64
C SER A 11 12.80 3.34 1.55
N ALA A 12 11.58 2.84 1.76
CA ALA A 12 10.87 2.02 0.78
C ALA A 12 10.38 2.79 -0.46
N PRO A 13 9.57 3.86 -0.35
CA PRO A 13 9.21 4.66 -1.52
C PRO A 13 10.43 5.32 -2.17
N TYR A 14 11.47 5.67 -1.40
CA TYR A 14 12.75 6.13 -1.94
C TYR A 14 13.42 5.07 -2.83
N ALA A 15 13.59 3.83 -2.33
CA ALA A 15 14.20 2.75 -3.11
C ALA A 15 13.44 2.50 -4.41
N LEU A 16 12.11 2.45 -4.36
CA LEU A 16 11.25 2.30 -5.53
C LEU A 16 11.48 3.42 -6.55
N ALA A 17 11.46 4.68 -6.10
CA ALA A 17 11.69 5.83 -6.97
C ALA A 17 13.09 5.81 -7.61
N MET A 18 14.13 5.43 -6.85
CA MET A 18 15.50 5.35 -7.37
C MET A 18 15.68 4.22 -8.38
N PHE A 19 15.07 3.05 -8.17
CA PHE A 19 15.05 1.99 -9.19
C PHE A 19 14.40 2.48 -10.49
N LYS A 20 13.27 3.19 -10.41
CA LYS A 20 12.58 3.74 -11.59
C LYS A 20 13.38 4.85 -12.28
N ALA A 21 14.18 5.60 -11.52
CA ALA A 21 15.09 6.60 -12.05
C ALA A 21 16.40 6.02 -12.63
N GLY A 22 16.67 4.73 -12.43
CA GLY A 22 17.92 4.08 -12.84
C GLY A 22 19.10 4.31 -11.91
N ASP A 23 18.92 4.92 -10.74
CA ASP A 23 19.96 5.02 -9.70
C ASP A 23 19.94 3.78 -8.80
N THR A 24 20.56 2.70 -9.30
CA THR A 24 20.55 1.42 -8.61
C THR A 24 21.43 1.39 -7.36
N ARG A 25 22.47 2.22 -7.26
CA ARG A 25 23.39 2.19 -6.12
C ARG A 25 22.69 2.61 -4.84
N SER A 26 22.01 3.75 -4.90
CA SER A 26 21.28 4.29 -3.75
C SER A 26 20.07 3.42 -3.41
N ALA A 27 19.40 2.88 -4.43
CA ALA A 27 18.29 1.95 -4.25
C ALA A 27 18.70 0.67 -3.53
N LEU A 28 19.83 0.05 -3.91
CA LEU A 28 20.31 -1.19 -3.28
C LEU A 28 20.65 -1.00 -1.80
N ALA A 29 21.26 0.12 -1.43
CA ALA A 29 21.54 0.42 -0.02
C ALA A 29 20.24 0.52 0.82
N ALA A 30 19.20 1.13 0.26
CA ALA A 30 17.89 1.19 0.91
C ALA A 30 17.23 -0.20 1.00
N ILE A 31 17.40 -1.06 -0.01
CA ILE A 31 16.91 -2.45 0.05
C ILE A 31 17.59 -3.25 1.17
N GLU A 32 18.91 -3.16 1.30
CA GLU A 32 19.62 -3.84 2.39
C GLU A 32 19.13 -3.37 3.77
N PHE A 33 18.87 -2.07 3.91
CA PHE A 33 18.22 -1.54 5.12
C PHE A 33 16.84 -2.18 5.35
N LEU A 34 15.96 -2.20 4.35
CA LEU A 34 14.61 -2.77 4.47
C LEU A 34 14.62 -4.25 4.83
N LEU A 35 15.61 -5.02 4.36
CA LEU A 35 15.75 -6.44 4.73
C LEU A 35 16.08 -6.63 6.22
N SER A 36 16.77 -5.67 6.83
CA SER A 36 17.09 -5.66 8.27
C SER A 36 16.05 -4.94 9.14
N PHE A 37 15.17 -4.14 8.54
CA PHE A 37 14.20 -3.32 9.26
C PHE A 37 12.92 -4.12 9.55
N THR A 38 12.71 -4.46 10.82
CA THR A 38 11.61 -5.33 11.27
C THR A 38 10.73 -4.64 12.30
N SER A 39 9.44 -4.95 12.31
CA SER A 39 8.56 -4.56 13.40
C SER A 39 8.82 -5.38 14.66
N VAL A 40 8.31 -4.92 15.79
CA VAL A 40 8.12 -5.77 16.97
C VAL A 40 6.96 -6.75 16.75
N THR A 41 7.00 -7.89 17.42
CA THR A 41 5.88 -8.82 17.57
C THR A 41 5.10 -8.51 18.84
N VAL A 42 3.85 -8.94 18.90
CA VAL A 42 3.01 -8.81 20.09
C VAL A 42 2.34 -10.15 20.40
N ASP A 43 2.05 -10.38 21.68
CA ASP A 43 1.31 -11.58 22.07
C ASP A 43 -0.13 -11.50 21.56
N ASN A 44 -0.64 -12.63 21.07
CA ASN A 44 -2.03 -12.74 20.67
C ASN A 44 -2.92 -12.70 21.92
N THR A 45 -3.68 -11.62 22.07
CA THR A 45 -4.70 -11.48 23.11
C THR A 45 -6.08 -11.73 22.53
N GLY A 46 -7.07 -12.00 23.38
CA GLY A 46 -8.47 -12.09 22.93
C GLY A 46 -9.07 -10.76 22.46
N GLU A 47 -8.33 -9.65 22.56
CA GLU A 47 -8.80 -8.30 22.24
C GLU A 47 -8.48 -7.87 20.81
N ASN A 48 -7.51 -8.53 20.15
CA ASN A 48 -7.11 -8.23 18.79
C ASN A 48 -7.34 -9.46 17.90
N ASP A 49 -8.12 -9.30 16.84
CA ASP A 49 -8.27 -10.33 15.80
C ASP A 49 -7.10 -10.21 14.83
N LEU A 50 -5.91 -10.70 15.20
CA LEU A 50 -4.69 -10.51 14.41
C LEU A 50 -3.60 -11.53 14.82
N ASP A 51 -2.75 -12.01 13.89
CA ASP A 51 -1.55 -12.80 14.23
C ASP A 51 -0.38 -11.87 14.54
N GLY A 52 -0.10 -11.68 15.83
CA GLY A 52 0.93 -10.81 16.38
C GLY A 52 2.35 -11.35 16.24
N SER A 53 2.52 -12.59 15.79
CA SER A 53 3.83 -13.19 15.51
C SER A 53 4.41 -12.80 14.14
N LEU A 54 3.57 -12.31 13.22
CA LEU A 54 3.99 -11.93 11.87
C LEU A 54 4.82 -10.64 11.86
N VAL A 55 5.93 -10.67 11.14
CA VAL A 55 6.84 -9.52 11.01
C VAL A 55 6.71 -8.88 9.63
N GLY A 56 6.24 -7.64 9.58
CA GLY A 56 6.19 -6.77 8.41
C GLY A 56 7.14 -5.59 8.58
N TRP A 57 6.73 -4.41 8.11
CA TRP A 57 7.50 -3.18 8.27
C TRP A 57 6.74 -2.15 9.14
N PRO A 58 7.44 -1.48 10.07
CA PRO A 58 6.85 -0.46 10.92
C PRO A 58 7.08 0.96 10.36
N TRP A 59 6.40 1.96 10.95
CA TRP A 59 6.67 3.38 10.66
C TRP A 59 8.04 3.85 11.17
N GLY A 60 8.52 3.23 12.25
CA GLY A 60 9.75 3.59 12.93
C GLY A 60 10.27 2.43 13.77
N LYS A 61 11.49 2.58 14.28
CA LYS A 61 12.16 1.56 15.10
C LYS A 61 11.33 1.23 16.34
N GLY A 62 11.22 -0.05 16.66
CA GLY A 62 10.49 -0.52 17.84
C GLY A 62 8.97 -0.46 17.75
N ALA A 63 8.39 -0.09 16.59
CA ALA A 63 6.95 -0.06 16.40
C ALA A 63 6.41 -1.35 15.75
N PHE A 64 5.09 -1.52 15.84
CA PHE A 64 4.35 -2.63 15.26
C PHE A 64 4.28 -2.55 13.72
N SER A 65 3.94 -3.67 13.08
CA SER A 65 3.72 -3.72 11.62
C SER A 65 2.44 -3.04 11.21
N TRP A 66 2.51 -2.23 10.16
CA TRP A 66 1.36 -1.54 9.58
C TRP A 66 1.23 -1.85 8.09
N VAL A 67 0.02 -1.68 7.54
CA VAL A 67 -0.28 -2.03 6.15
C VAL A 67 0.56 -1.21 5.18
N GLU A 68 0.56 0.11 5.32
CA GLU A 68 1.21 0.98 4.35
C GLU A 68 2.75 0.85 4.29
N PRO A 69 3.51 0.86 5.41
CA PRO A 69 4.95 0.62 5.35
C PRO A 69 5.29 -0.76 4.78
N THR A 70 4.44 -1.76 5.04
CA THR A 70 4.60 -3.12 4.50
C THR A 70 4.37 -3.12 2.99
N VAL A 71 3.32 -2.49 2.49
CA VAL A 71 3.06 -2.34 1.05
C VAL A 71 4.25 -1.70 0.34
N TRP A 72 4.72 -0.55 0.83
CA TRP A 72 5.83 0.16 0.17
C TRP A 72 7.09 -0.69 0.13
N SER A 73 7.38 -1.41 1.21
CA SER A 73 8.55 -2.29 1.30
C SER A 73 8.45 -3.48 0.34
N LEU A 74 7.25 -4.06 0.18
CA LEU A 74 7.00 -5.12 -0.80
C LEU A 74 7.19 -4.64 -2.23
N LEU A 75 6.65 -3.47 -2.58
CA LEU A 75 6.83 -2.88 -3.91
C LEU A 75 8.31 -2.56 -4.21
N ALA A 76 9.03 -2.03 -3.21
CA ALA A 76 10.47 -1.77 -3.34
C ALA A 76 11.27 -3.06 -3.54
N LEU A 77 10.98 -4.11 -2.76
CA LEU A 77 11.63 -5.42 -2.91
C LEU A 77 11.31 -6.05 -4.27
N GLU A 78 10.08 -5.92 -4.77
CA GLU A 78 9.71 -6.38 -6.11
C GLU A 78 10.49 -5.66 -7.20
N ALA A 79 10.61 -4.32 -7.14
CA ALA A 79 11.42 -3.54 -8.06
C ALA A 79 12.92 -3.92 -8.03
N ALA A 80 13.40 -4.44 -6.90
CA ALA A 80 14.76 -4.94 -6.73
C ALA A 80 14.95 -6.41 -7.18
N GLY A 81 13.93 -7.06 -7.72
CA GLY A 81 13.96 -8.49 -8.06
C GLY A 81 13.96 -9.42 -6.84
N LYS A 82 13.62 -8.91 -5.65
CA LYS A 82 13.57 -9.64 -4.37
C LYS A 82 12.14 -9.99 -3.95
N GLY A 83 11.22 -10.09 -4.91
CA GLY A 83 9.81 -10.39 -4.66
C GLY A 83 9.57 -11.71 -3.93
N ASP A 84 10.45 -12.70 -4.11
CA ASP A 84 10.35 -14.04 -3.49
C ASP A 84 11.25 -14.20 -2.25
N HIS A 85 11.91 -13.13 -1.81
CA HIS A 85 12.70 -13.15 -0.58
C HIS A 85 11.83 -13.51 0.63
N PRO A 86 12.32 -14.28 1.63
CA PRO A 86 11.53 -14.67 2.81
C PRO A 86 10.82 -13.51 3.51
N ARG A 87 11.48 -12.35 3.66
CA ARG A 87 10.86 -11.12 4.18
C ARG A 87 9.68 -10.63 3.36
N ALA A 88 9.74 -10.72 2.03
CA ALA A 88 8.63 -10.34 1.17
C ALA A 88 7.45 -11.32 1.28
N VAL A 89 7.75 -12.62 1.40
CA VAL A 89 6.73 -13.65 1.65
C VAL A 89 6.02 -13.40 2.99
N GLU A 90 6.78 -13.13 4.05
CA GLU A 90 6.23 -12.81 5.37
C GLU A 90 5.42 -11.51 5.38
N GLY A 91 5.92 -10.45 4.72
CA GLY A 91 5.16 -9.21 4.57
C GLY A 91 3.82 -9.40 3.85
N ARG A 92 3.75 -10.28 2.85
CA ARG A 92 2.47 -10.62 2.21
C ARG A 92 1.53 -11.35 3.17
N ARG A 93 2.06 -12.24 4.02
CA ARG A 93 1.26 -12.89 5.08
C ARG A 93 0.72 -11.86 6.07
N VAL A 94 1.50 -10.84 6.44
CA VAL A 94 1.02 -9.71 7.24
C VAL A 94 -0.17 -9.06 6.53
N LEU A 95 -0.05 -8.69 5.26
CA LEU A 95 -1.16 -8.04 4.55
C LEU A 95 -2.40 -8.95 4.49
N VAL A 96 -2.27 -10.22 4.15
CA VAL A 96 -3.41 -11.16 4.11
C VAL A 96 -4.08 -11.30 5.48
N ASP A 97 -3.32 -11.43 6.55
CA ASP A 97 -3.87 -11.56 7.92
C ASP A 97 -4.61 -10.30 8.39
N ARG A 98 -4.21 -9.13 7.87
CA ARG A 98 -4.78 -7.82 8.21
C ARG A 98 -5.99 -7.46 7.33
N GLN A 99 -6.33 -8.30 6.35
CA GLN A 99 -7.50 -8.12 5.50
C GLN A 99 -8.78 -8.25 6.32
N MET A 100 -9.69 -7.29 6.15
CA MET A 100 -10.95 -7.28 6.87
C MET A 100 -11.98 -8.15 6.14
N ARG A 101 -12.91 -8.76 6.89
CA ARG A 101 -13.97 -9.60 6.31
C ARG A 101 -14.87 -8.86 5.30
N SER A 102 -14.98 -7.53 5.45
CA SER A 102 -15.71 -6.64 4.55
C SER A 102 -14.95 -6.36 3.23
N GLY A 103 -13.73 -6.87 3.09
CA GLY A 103 -12.95 -6.83 1.86
C GLY A 103 -11.76 -5.89 1.91
N GLY A 104 -11.77 -4.79 2.64
CA GLY A 104 -10.65 -3.83 2.56
C GLY A 104 -9.58 -3.96 3.64
N TRP A 105 -8.71 -2.97 3.67
CA TRP A 105 -7.74 -2.70 4.73
C TRP A 105 -7.93 -1.30 5.29
N ASN A 106 -7.64 -1.13 6.57
CA ASN A 106 -7.32 0.16 7.17
C ASN A 106 -5.81 0.23 7.45
N TYR A 107 -5.40 0.90 8.52
CA TYR A 107 -4.00 0.99 8.91
C TYR A 107 -3.36 -0.33 9.37
N GLY A 108 -4.14 -1.32 9.83
CA GLY A 108 -3.63 -2.66 10.19
C GLY A 108 -4.37 -3.38 11.32
N ASN A 109 -5.46 -2.85 11.86
CA ASN A 109 -6.24 -3.54 12.88
C ASN A 109 -7.63 -3.89 12.34
N LYS A 110 -8.07 -5.14 12.49
CA LYS A 110 -9.43 -5.54 12.07
C LYS A 110 -10.47 -5.17 13.13
N HIS A 111 -10.09 -5.33 14.40
CA HIS A 111 -10.93 -5.20 15.57
C HIS A 111 -10.12 -4.67 16.75
N VAL A 112 -10.67 -3.73 17.53
CA VAL A 112 -10.02 -3.16 18.73
C VAL A 112 -11.09 -2.84 19.78
N TYR A 113 -10.86 -3.22 21.04
CA TYR A 113 -11.75 -2.95 22.18
C TYR A 113 -13.24 -3.30 21.95
N GLY A 114 -13.50 -4.45 21.33
CA GLY A 114 -14.88 -4.90 21.09
C GLY A 114 -15.56 -4.26 19.87
N GLN A 115 -14.84 -3.47 19.06
CA GLN A 115 -15.38 -2.81 17.88
C GLN A 115 -14.65 -3.24 16.61
N ASP A 116 -15.43 -3.66 15.62
CA ASP A 116 -14.93 -3.84 14.26
C ASP A 116 -14.61 -2.48 13.66
N LEU A 117 -13.42 -2.35 13.08
CA LEU A 117 -13.03 -1.14 12.38
C LEU A 117 -13.62 -1.16 10.95
N ILE A 118 -13.41 -0.06 10.21
CA ILE A 118 -13.80 0.04 8.80
C ILE A 118 -12.56 0.07 7.89
N PRO A 119 -12.64 -0.51 6.69
CA PRO A 119 -11.60 -0.37 5.66
C PRO A 119 -11.58 1.02 5.03
N PHE A 120 -10.44 1.39 4.44
CA PHE A 120 -10.23 2.62 3.70
C PHE A 120 -9.87 2.33 2.23
N ALA A 121 -10.38 3.13 1.31
CA ALA A 121 -10.19 2.92 -0.13
C ALA A 121 -8.71 3.04 -0.56
N ASP A 122 -8.00 4.03 -0.05
CA ASP A 122 -6.59 4.27 -0.32
C ASP A 122 -5.69 3.14 0.20
N THR A 123 -5.88 2.73 1.46
CA THR A 123 -5.09 1.63 2.03
C THR A 123 -5.41 0.29 1.37
N THR A 124 -6.67 0.06 0.99
CA THR A 124 -7.07 -1.12 0.22
C THR A 124 -6.41 -1.13 -1.17
N ALA A 125 -6.40 0.00 -1.87
CA ALA A 125 -5.73 0.12 -3.15
C ALA A 125 -4.22 -0.18 -3.03
N LEU A 126 -3.56 0.36 -2.00
CA LEU A 126 -2.16 0.06 -1.70
C LEU A 126 -1.91 -1.44 -1.45
N ALA A 127 -2.74 -2.09 -0.62
CA ALA A 127 -2.62 -3.52 -0.36
C ALA A 127 -2.77 -4.35 -1.64
N LEU A 128 -3.74 -4.02 -2.50
CA LEU A 128 -3.96 -4.69 -3.77
C LEU A 128 -2.78 -4.54 -4.74
N LEU A 129 -2.14 -3.36 -4.78
CA LEU A 129 -0.94 -3.14 -5.59
C LEU A 129 0.20 -4.10 -5.22
N ALA A 130 0.38 -4.39 -3.92
CA ALA A 130 1.43 -5.29 -3.43
C ALA A 130 1.07 -6.78 -3.47
N LEU A 131 -0.22 -7.13 -3.48
CA LEU A 131 -0.69 -8.51 -3.39
C LEU A 131 -1.03 -9.15 -4.75
N TYR A 132 -1.54 -8.38 -5.71
CA TYR A 132 -2.04 -8.95 -6.95
C TYR A 132 -0.94 -9.68 -7.76
N GLY A 133 -1.20 -10.94 -8.12
CA GLY A 133 -0.24 -11.84 -8.77
C GLY A 133 0.83 -12.45 -7.84
N ARG A 134 0.75 -12.17 -6.53
CA ARG A 134 1.65 -12.74 -5.49
C ARG A 134 0.90 -13.59 -4.45
N VAL A 135 -0.42 -13.59 -4.50
CA VAL A 135 -1.32 -14.44 -3.69
C VAL A 135 -2.43 -14.99 -4.61
N PRO A 136 -3.15 -16.05 -4.19
CA PRO A 136 -4.29 -16.57 -4.97
C PRO A 136 -5.37 -15.49 -5.17
N ASP A 137 -5.96 -15.44 -6.37
CA ASP A 137 -6.93 -14.40 -6.75
C ASP A 137 -8.15 -14.37 -5.80
N GLU A 138 -8.61 -15.54 -5.37
CA GLU A 138 -9.71 -15.69 -4.42
C GLU A 138 -9.43 -15.01 -3.05
N THR A 139 -8.15 -14.82 -2.71
CA THR A 139 -7.77 -14.14 -1.45
C THR A 139 -8.13 -12.66 -1.51
N ILE A 140 -8.05 -12.02 -2.68
CA ILE A 140 -8.17 -10.57 -2.82
C ILE A 140 -9.42 -10.12 -3.58
N GLU A 141 -10.21 -11.03 -4.13
CA GLU A 141 -11.40 -10.68 -4.92
C GLU A 141 -12.44 -9.88 -4.11
N VAL A 142 -12.61 -10.20 -2.82
CA VAL A 142 -13.48 -9.44 -1.92
C VAL A 142 -13.00 -7.98 -1.75
N SER A 143 -11.68 -7.76 -1.75
CA SER A 143 -11.07 -6.44 -1.68
C SER A 143 -11.20 -5.66 -2.96
N ILE A 144 -11.06 -6.33 -4.10
CA ILE A 144 -11.27 -5.72 -5.41
C ILE A 144 -12.73 -5.25 -5.50
N THR A 145 -13.68 -6.10 -5.13
CA THR A 145 -15.11 -5.75 -5.12
C THR A 145 -15.41 -4.57 -4.21
N PHE A 146 -14.85 -4.56 -2.99
CA PHE A 146 -14.95 -3.44 -2.07
C PHE A 146 -14.42 -2.14 -2.70
N LEU A 147 -13.23 -2.19 -3.31
CA LEU A 147 -12.60 -1.02 -3.92
C LEU A 147 -13.38 -0.48 -5.11
N GLU A 148 -13.97 -1.37 -5.94
CA GLU A 148 -14.86 -0.99 -7.04
C GLU A 148 -16.10 -0.24 -6.53
N ALA A 149 -16.72 -0.72 -5.44
CA ALA A 149 -17.87 -0.07 -4.83
C ALA A 149 -17.52 1.29 -4.20
N GLU A 150 -16.43 1.35 -3.42
CA GLU A 150 -15.98 2.61 -2.79
C GLU A 150 -15.62 3.68 -3.81
N ALA A 151 -14.99 3.30 -4.92
CA ALA A 151 -14.58 4.25 -5.95
C ALA A 151 -15.78 4.99 -6.59
N VAL A 152 -16.99 4.41 -6.59
CA VAL A 152 -18.21 5.06 -7.11
C VAL A 152 -18.60 6.27 -6.26
N VAL A 153 -18.42 6.20 -4.95
CA VAL A 153 -18.87 7.24 -4.00
C VAL A 153 -17.73 8.13 -3.50
N GLN A 154 -16.49 7.73 -3.71
CA GLN A 154 -15.30 8.44 -3.23
C GLN A 154 -15.20 9.88 -3.77
N ASN A 155 -14.78 10.83 -2.93
CA ASN A 155 -14.61 12.25 -3.30
C ASN A 155 -13.15 12.71 -3.25
N SER A 156 -12.26 11.96 -2.59
CA SER A 156 -10.83 12.26 -2.54
C SER A 156 -10.15 11.91 -3.86
N PRO A 157 -9.55 12.87 -4.58
CA PRO A 157 -8.75 12.57 -5.77
C PRO A 157 -7.58 11.65 -5.47
N TYR A 158 -6.99 11.76 -4.28
CA TYR A 158 -5.91 10.89 -3.85
C TYR A 158 -6.36 9.42 -3.77
N ALA A 159 -7.48 9.16 -3.11
CA ALA A 159 -8.04 7.81 -3.02
C ALA A 159 -8.45 7.29 -4.40
N LEU A 160 -9.11 8.10 -5.23
CA LEU A 160 -9.49 7.72 -6.60
C LEU A 160 -8.27 7.39 -7.47
N ALA A 161 -7.18 8.13 -7.35
CA ALA A 161 -5.94 7.87 -8.08
C ALA A 161 -5.34 6.52 -7.70
N LEU A 162 -5.22 6.23 -6.40
CA LEU A 162 -4.76 4.93 -5.93
C LEU A 162 -5.72 3.80 -6.35
N SER A 163 -7.04 3.99 -6.23
CA SER A 163 -8.05 3.03 -6.69
C SER A 163 -7.88 2.72 -8.17
N GLY A 164 -7.73 3.73 -9.02
CA GLY A 164 -7.53 3.56 -10.46
C GLY A 164 -6.26 2.79 -10.79
N LEU A 165 -5.15 3.08 -10.10
CA LEU A 165 -3.88 2.37 -10.24
C LEU A 165 -4.02 0.89 -9.82
N ALA A 166 -4.61 0.62 -8.66
CA ALA A 166 -4.81 -0.73 -8.15
C ALA A 166 -5.74 -1.55 -9.06
N LEU A 167 -6.89 -0.99 -9.47
CA LEU A 167 -7.82 -1.67 -10.36
C LEU A 167 -7.22 -1.93 -11.75
N ARG A 168 -6.35 -1.03 -12.24
CA ARG A 168 -5.57 -1.27 -13.46
C ARG A 168 -4.59 -2.42 -13.29
N ARG A 169 -3.85 -2.46 -12.18
CA ARG A 169 -2.94 -3.57 -11.86
C ARG A 169 -3.69 -4.90 -11.81
N CYS A 170 -4.87 -4.89 -11.20
CA CYS A 170 -5.78 -6.04 -11.10
C CYS A 170 -6.58 -6.33 -12.39
N ARG A 171 -6.31 -5.61 -13.49
CA ARG A 171 -6.94 -5.78 -14.82
C ARG A 171 -8.48 -5.70 -14.79
N ARG A 172 -9.02 -4.81 -13.97
CA ARG A 172 -10.48 -4.61 -13.84
C ARG A 172 -11.00 -3.65 -14.90
N GLY A 173 -12.20 -3.92 -15.41
CA GLY A 173 -12.86 -3.10 -16.42
C GLY A 173 -13.46 -1.77 -15.89
N THR A 174 -13.49 -1.60 -14.57
CA THR A 174 -14.03 -0.41 -13.89
C THR A 174 -13.09 0.80 -13.91
N VAL A 175 -11.83 0.60 -14.33
CA VAL A 175 -10.77 1.63 -14.30
C VAL A 175 -11.19 2.92 -15.00
N ASP A 176 -11.76 2.86 -16.19
CA ASP A 176 -12.12 4.06 -16.96
C ASP A 176 -13.17 4.92 -16.23
N ALA A 177 -14.13 4.28 -15.56
CA ALA A 177 -15.13 4.99 -14.76
C ALA A 177 -14.49 5.69 -13.54
N VAL A 178 -13.53 5.03 -12.88
CA VAL A 178 -12.79 5.59 -11.75
C VAL A 178 -11.92 6.77 -12.19
N LEU A 179 -11.23 6.67 -13.33
CA LEU A 179 -10.41 7.75 -13.87
C LEU A 179 -11.25 8.94 -14.31
N LYS A 180 -12.41 8.71 -14.95
CA LYS A 180 -13.34 9.80 -15.29
C LYS A 180 -13.78 10.56 -14.03
N ARG A 181 -14.12 9.83 -12.96
CA ARG A 181 -14.47 10.45 -11.68
C ARG A 181 -13.29 11.20 -11.07
N LEU A 182 -12.07 10.68 -11.17
CA LEU A 182 -10.86 11.38 -10.76
C LEU A 182 -10.71 12.73 -11.47
N GLU A 183 -10.87 12.76 -12.80
CA GLU A 183 -10.83 13.99 -13.60
C GLU A 183 -11.89 15.00 -13.13
N GLU A 184 -13.13 14.55 -12.92
CA GLU A 184 -14.22 15.38 -12.40
C GLU A 184 -13.88 15.98 -11.01
N LYS A 185 -13.28 15.20 -10.11
CA LYS A 185 -12.90 15.70 -8.78
C LYS A 185 -11.68 16.63 -8.84
N MET A 186 -10.73 16.37 -9.74
CA MET A 186 -9.59 17.26 -9.96
C MET A 186 -10.01 18.60 -10.55
N SER A 187 -10.96 18.63 -11.49
CA SER A 187 -11.43 19.88 -12.09
C SER A 187 -12.10 20.79 -11.06
N LEU A 188 -12.76 20.22 -10.05
CA LEU A 188 -13.35 20.99 -8.94
C LEU A 188 -12.30 21.64 -8.04
N LEU A 189 -11.05 21.19 -8.08
CA LEU A 189 -9.92 21.75 -7.32
C LEU A 189 -9.07 22.71 -8.16
N GLN A 190 -9.53 23.10 -9.34
CA GLN A 190 -8.80 24.02 -10.19
C GLN A 190 -8.63 25.38 -9.50
N GLY A 191 -7.37 25.84 -9.40
CA GLY A 191 -7.02 27.08 -8.70
C GLY A 191 -6.66 26.89 -7.22
N GLU A 192 -6.91 25.71 -6.66
CA GLU A 192 -6.49 25.36 -5.30
C GLU A 192 -5.05 24.84 -5.27
N ARG A 193 -4.35 25.08 -4.16
CA ARG A 193 -3.02 24.48 -3.93
C ARG A 193 -3.18 23.02 -3.49
N MET A 194 -3.07 22.10 -4.45
CA MET A 194 -2.93 20.68 -4.14
C MET A 194 -1.54 20.34 -3.61
N ASN A 195 -1.48 19.36 -2.69
CA ASN A 195 -0.24 18.70 -2.32
C ASN A 195 0.42 18.09 -3.58
N MET A 196 1.71 18.38 -3.80
CA MET A 196 2.48 17.88 -4.96
C MET A 196 2.47 16.35 -5.08
N VAL A 197 2.47 15.63 -3.95
CA VAL A 197 2.39 14.16 -3.93
C VAL A 197 1.03 13.70 -4.46
N HIS A 198 -0.06 14.31 -4.02
CA HIS A 198 -1.41 13.98 -4.49
C HIS A 198 -1.55 14.29 -5.98
N LEU A 199 -1.08 15.47 -6.42
CA LEU A 199 -1.10 15.83 -7.84
C LEU A 199 -0.28 14.85 -8.68
N GLY A 200 0.93 14.50 -8.24
CA GLY A 200 1.78 13.52 -8.88
C GLY A 200 1.07 12.17 -9.06
N LEU A 201 0.48 11.63 -7.99
CA LEU A 201 -0.27 10.37 -8.05
C LEU A 201 -1.49 10.45 -8.97
N CYS A 202 -2.23 11.56 -8.96
CA CYS A 202 -3.36 11.74 -9.87
C CYS A 202 -2.90 11.74 -11.34
N LEU A 203 -1.82 12.46 -11.67
CA LEU A 203 -1.25 12.47 -13.01
C LEU A 203 -0.73 11.08 -13.42
N GLN A 204 -0.15 10.32 -12.48
CA GLN A 204 0.25 8.94 -12.72
C GLN A 204 -0.96 8.03 -13.01
N ALA A 205 -2.04 8.17 -12.25
CA ALA A 205 -3.26 7.42 -12.45
C ALA A 205 -3.91 7.73 -13.80
N LEU A 206 -3.95 9.01 -14.22
CA LEU A 206 -4.45 9.43 -15.54
C LEU A 206 -3.51 9.06 -16.69
N GLY A 207 -2.24 8.80 -16.38
CA GLY A 207 -1.28 8.24 -17.32
C GLY A 207 -1.60 6.78 -17.70
N LYS A 208 -1.00 6.34 -18.82
CA LYS A 208 -1.16 4.97 -19.34
C LYS A 208 -0.12 3.97 -18.82
N ARG A 209 0.80 4.38 -17.96
CA ARG A 209 1.92 3.54 -17.47
C ARG A 209 1.68 3.07 -16.05
N GLY A 210 2.03 1.83 -15.75
CA GLY A 210 1.96 1.22 -14.42
C GLY A 210 3.20 1.50 -13.58
N ILE A 211 3.53 2.76 -13.31
CA ILE A 211 4.84 3.16 -12.75
C ILE A 211 5.20 2.47 -11.42
N LEU A 212 4.22 2.04 -10.62
CA LEU A 212 4.48 1.38 -9.34
C LEU A 212 4.80 -0.12 -9.45
N TRP A 213 4.53 -0.77 -10.59
CA TRP A 213 4.68 -2.23 -10.75
C TRP A 213 5.27 -2.71 -12.09
N GLU A 214 5.37 -1.84 -13.10
CA GLU A 214 6.07 -2.07 -14.38
C GLU A 214 7.49 -1.51 -14.30
#